data_AF-A0A3N2NAV2-F1
#
_entry.id   AF-A0A3N2NAV2-F1
#
_cell.length_a   1.000
_cell.length_b   1.000
_cell.length_c   1.000
_cell.angle_alpha   90.00
_cell.angle_beta   90.00
_cell.angle_gamma   90.00
#
_symmetry.space_group_name_H-M   'P 1'
#
loop_
_entity.id
_entity.type
_entity.pdbx_description
1 polymer ?
#
loop_
_entity_poly.entity_id
_entity_poly.type
_entity_poly.pdbx_seq_one_letter_code
_entity_poly.pdbx_strand_id
1 'polypeptide(L)'
;MEELKRYLNGLGACDLKDNVDSLESAIRMMFTPQGREFCVKTGFPTLEFLRKHKEELNAIPGVFIDDGRITPSFIPDNVTNILISGDTKAYLCVSKPTHLHKIIVAYNAKLCLSAEVFAVATITEIGEVHTEIANDGTAKVIIER
;
A
#
# COMPACT_ATOMS: atom_id res chain seq x y z
N MET A 1 8.74 -10.75 16.29
CA MET A 1 9.51 -9.66 15.66
C MET A 1 10.91 -10.08 15.22
N GLU A 2 11.67 -10.81 16.04
CA GLU A 2 12.94 -11.44 15.60
C GLU A 2 12.77 -12.34 14.36
N GLU A 3 11.68 -13.10 14.30
CA GLU A 3 11.39 -14.00 13.16
C GLU A 3 11.17 -13.23 11.85
N LEU A 4 10.40 -12.14 11.89
CA LEU A 4 10.22 -11.23 10.75
C LEU A 4 11.55 -10.63 10.30
N LYS A 5 12.37 -10.16 11.24
CA LYS A 5 13.70 -9.61 10.95
C LYS A 5 14.66 -10.64 10.33
N ARG A 6 14.63 -11.89 10.80
CA ARG A 6 15.45 -12.99 10.25
C ARG A 6 14.98 -13.39 8.85
N TYR A 7 13.67 -13.42 8.62
CA TYR A 7 13.10 -13.71 7.30
C TYR A 7 13.42 -12.61 6.28
N LEU A 8 13.27 -11.34 6.66
CA LEU A 8 13.65 -10.18 5.84
C LEU A 8 15.15 -10.20 5.48
N ASN A 9 16.01 -10.56 6.44
CA ASN A 9 17.44 -10.74 6.19
C ASN A 9 17.73 -11.80 5.11
N GLY A 10 17.00 -12.92 5.12
CA GLY A 10 17.13 -13.97 4.11
C GLY A 10 16.72 -13.52 2.70
N LEU A 11 15.92 -12.45 2.61
CA LEU A 11 15.44 -11.86 1.36
C LEU A 11 16.28 -10.66 0.87
N GLY A 12 17.36 -10.31 1.57
CA GLY A 12 18.27 -9.23 1.17
C GLY A 12 17.85 -7.82 1.64
N ALA A 13 16.95 -7.73 2.62
CA ALA A 13 16.45 -6.46 3.18
C ALA A 13 17.32 -5.90 4.31
N CYS A 14 18.66 -5.96 4.18
CA CYS A 14 19.60 -5.63 5.27
C CYS A 14 19.37 -4.23 5.88
N ASP A 15 19.13 -3.20 5.06
CA ASP A 15 18.89 -1.82 5.54
C ASP A 15 17.47 -1.62 6.11
N LEU A 16 16.53 -2.50 5.74
CA LEU A 16 15.15 -2.40 6.20
C LEU A 16 15.00 -2.95 7.64
N LYS A 17 15.81 -3.95 8.02
CA LYS A 17 15.70 -4.63 9.32
C LYS A 17 15.89 -3.71 10.52
N ASP A 18 16.80 -2.75 10.43
CA ASP A 18 17.17 -1.89 11.56
C ASP A 18 16.08 -0.87 11.91
N ASN A 19 15.15 -0.62 10.97
CA ASN A 19 14.06 0.35 11.14
C ASN A 19 12.69 -0.31 11.42
N VAL A 20 12.62 -1.65 11.51
CA VAL A 20 11.38 -2.37 11.88
C VAL A 20 11.36 -2.66 13.38
N ASP A 21 10.58 -1.95 14.17
CA ASP A 21 10.37 -2.22 15.60
C ASP A 21 8.96 -2.74 15.92
N SER A 22 8.03 -2.55 14.99
CA SER A 22 6.59 -2.78 15.09
C SER A 22 6.00 -3.18 13.74
N LEU A 23 4.78 -3.76 13.72
CA LEU A 23 4.09 -4.02 12.45
C LEU A 23 3.79 -2.74 11.69
N GLU A 24 3.46 -1.64 12.40
CA GLU A 24 3.29 -0.34 11.75
C GLU A 24 4.58 0.11 11.05
N SER A 25 5.73 0.09 11.75
CA SER A 25 7.00 0.45 11.11
C SER A 25 7.30 -0.41 9.86
N ALA A 26 7.03 -1.72 9.91
CA ALA A 26 7.18 -2.61 8.76
C ALA A 26 6.30 -2.18 7.58
N ILE A 27 5.01 -1.89 7.81
CA ILE A 27 4.11 -1.42 6.75
C ILE A 27 4.56 -0.06 6.21
N ARG A 28 4.95 0.88 7.08
CA ARG A 28 5.44 2.20 6.65
C ARG A 28 6.66 2.08 5.75
N MET A 29 7.55 1.14 6.03
CA MET A 29 8.73 0.89 5.21
C MET A 29 8.41 0.40 3.81
N MET A 30 7.30 -0.32 3.62
CA MET A 30 6.82 -0.70 2.29
C MET A 30 6.60 0.52 1.38
N PHE A 31 6.31 1.70 1.91
CA PHE A 31 6.08 2.91 1.10
C PHE A 31 7.37 3.67 0.72
N THR A 32 8.53 3.23 1.19
CA THR A 32 9.83 3.75 0.76
C THR A 32 10.20 3.20 -0.63
N PRO A 33 11.04 3.89 -1.43
CA PRO A 33 11.44 3.36 -2.74
C PRO A 33 12.06 1.95 -2.66
N GLN A 34 12.99 1.75 -1.72
CA GLN A 34 13.63 0.46 -1.48
C GLN A 34 12.64 -0.61 -0.99
N GLY A 35 11.71 -0.21 -0.11
CA GLY A 35 10.65 -1.10 0.37
C GLY A 35 9.71 -1.56 -0.75
N ARG A 36 9.29 -0.67 -1.64
CA ARG A 36 8.42 -1.03 -2.78
C ARG A 36 9.12 -1.98 -3.72
N GLU A 37 10.37 -1.69 -4.09
CA GLU A 37 11.18 -2.57 -4.92
C GLU A 37 11.34 -3.97 -4.29
N PHE A 38 11.63 -4.02 -2.99
CA PHE A 38 11.70 -5.27 -2.25
C PHE A 38 10.38 -6.04 -2.29
N CYS A 39 9.25 -5.37 -2.01
CA CYS A 39 7.94 -6.01 -1.97
C CYS A 39 7.54 -6.57 -3.34
N VAL A 40 7.76 -5.81 -4.41
CA VAL A 40 7.52 -6.25 -5.80
C VAL A 40 8.36 -7.47 -6.15
N LYS A 41 9.66 -7.45 -5.84
CA LYS A 41 10.59 -8.54 -6.18
C LYS A 41 10.32 -9.83 -5.42
N THR A 42 9.96 -9.71 -4.14
CA THR A 42 9.88 -10.86 -3.22
C THR A 42 8.46 -11.36 -3.04
N GLY A 43 7.45 -10.56 -3.35
CA GLY A 43 6.07 -10.85 -2.99
C GLY A 43 5.86 -10.90 -1.47
N PHE A 44 6.66 -10.16 -0.71
CA PHE A 44 6.48 -9.94 0.73
C PHE A 44 5.84 -8.56 0.98
N PRO A 45 4.98 -8.40 2.01
CA PRO A 45 4.41 -9.43 2.87
C PRO A 45 3.40 -10.31 2.14
N THR A 46 3.40 -11.62 2.40
CA THR A 46 2.41 -12.52 1.78
C THR A 46 0.98 -12.22 2.25
N LEU A 47 -0.03 -12.59 1.46
CA LEU A 47 -1.43 -12.46 1.88
C LEU A 47 -1.72 -13.22 3.19
N GLU A 48 -1.10 -14.38 3.40
CA GLU A 48 -1.23 -15.14 4.65
C GLU A 48 -0.71 -14.35 5.85
N PHE A 49 0.45 -13.70 5.71
CA PHE A 49 1.01 -12.83 6.75
C PHE A 49 0.08 -11.65 7.04
N LEU A 50 -0.40 -10.96 6.00
CA LEU A 50 -1.33 -9.84 6.14
C LEU A 50 -2.60 -10.25 6.88
N ARG A 51 -3.18 -11.40 6.53
CA ARG A 51 -4.36 -11.96 7.20
C ARG A 51 -4.12 -12.32 8.65
N LYS A 52 -2.98 -12.96 8.95
CA LYS A 52 -2.59 -13.33 10.31
C LYS A 52 -2.52 -12.11 11.24
N HIS A 53 -2.15 -10.95 10.70
CA HIS A 53 -1.98 -9.71 11.45
C HIS A 53 -3.08 -8.67 11.18
N LYS A 54 -4.18 -9.05 10.53
CA LYS A 54 -5.21 -8.14 10.02
C LYS A 54 -5.75 -7.17 11.07
N GLU A 55 -6.07 -7.64 12.29
CA GLU A 55 -6.69 -6.79 13.32
C GLU A 55 -5.78 -5.62 13.72
N GLU A 56 -4.49 -5.88 13.94
CA GLU A 56 -3.50 -4.85 14.26
C GLU A 56 -3.20 -3.97 13.05
N LEU A 57 -3.13 -4.56 11.86
CA LEU A 57 -2.82 -3.85 10.64
C LEU A 57 -3.94 -2.90 10.20
N ASN A 58 -5.21 -3.32 10.27
CA ASN A 58 -6.36 -2.46 9.93
C ASN A 58 -6.57 -1.32 10.94
N ALA A 59 -5.96 -1.38 12.12
CA ALA A 59 -5.93 -0.25 13.06
C ALA A 59 -4.99 0.88 12.60
N ILE A 60 -4.08 0.60 11.65
CA ILE A 60 -3.16 1.59 11.10
C ILE A 60 -3.91 2.45 10.06
N PRO A 61 -3.90 3.79 10.19
CA PRO A 61 -4.51 4.67 9.20
C PRO A 61 -3.96 4.44 7.79
N GLY A 62 -4.87 4.13 6.87
CA GLY A 62 -4.57 3.87 5.45
C GLY A 62 -4.36 2.40 5.12
N VAL A 63 -4.51 1.46 6.05
CA VAL A 63 -4.32 0.02 5.81
C VAL A 63 -5.65 -0.71 5.84
N PHE A 64 -5.94 -1.49 4.79
CA PHE A 64 -7.20 -2.20 4.62
C PHE A 64 -6.95 -3.61 4.07
N ILE A 65 -7.12 -4.63 4.90
CA ILE A 65 -6.90 -6.04 4.57
C ILE A 65 -8.21 -6.81 4.73
N ASP A 66 -8.67 -7.47 3.66
CA ASP A 66 -9.98 -8.13 3.57
C ASP A 66 -11.11 -7.27 4.18
N ASP A 67 -11.14 -5.97 3.87
CA ASP A 67 -12.01 -4.99 4.53
C ASP A 67 -13.24 -4.65 3.67
N GLY A 68 -13.55 -5.48 2.69
CA GLY A 68 -14.72 -5.36 1.84
C GLY A 68 -14.66 -4.08 1.00
N ARG A 69 -15.71 -3.24 1.07
CA ARG A 69 -15.82 -2.04 0.24
C ARG A 69 -15.39 -0.78 1.00
N ILE A 70 -14.31 -0.16 0.53
CA ILE A 70 -13.81 1.12 1.07
C ILE A 70 -14.23 2.27 0.16
N THR A 71 -14.93 3.27 0.70
CA THR A 71 -15.30 4.50 -0.03
C THR A 71 -14.40 5.67 0.37
N PRO A 72 -14.33 6.76 -0.43
CA PRO A 72 -13.41 7.87 -0.15
C PRO A 72 -13.56 8.47 1.27
N SER A 73 -14.78 8.46 1.81
CA SER A 73 -15.09 8.93 3.17
C SER A 73 -14.39 8.19 4.31
N PHE A 74 -13.86 6.99 4.07
CA PHE A 74 -13.16 6.20 5.10
C PHE A 74 -11.68 6.61 5.25
N ILE A 75 -11.16 7.44 4.35
CA ILE A 75 -9.73 7.78 4.32
C ILE A 75 -9.58 9.23 4.75
N PRO A 76 -8.94 9.48 5.90
CA PRO A 76 -8.69 10.85 6.35
C PRO A 76 -7.86 11.64 5.34
N ASP A 77 -8.14 12.94 5.20
CA ASP A 77 -7.48 13.83 4.22
C ASP A 77 -5.94 13.89 4.37
N ASN A 78 -5.41 13.60 5.56
CA ASN A 78 -3.98 13.59 5.84
C ASN A 78 -3.30 12.23 5.57
N VAL A 79 -4.04 11.20 5.17
CA VAL A 79 -3.50 9.87 4.88
C VAL A 79 -3.11 9.78 3.41
N THR A 80 -1.79 9.77 3.17
CA THR A 80 -1.22 9.73 1.83
C THR A 80 -0.62 8.37 1.46
N ASN A 81 -0.35 7.53 2.45
CA ASN A 81 0.13 6.15 2.27
C ASN A 81 -1.03 5.19 2.50
N ILE A 82 -1.44 4.47 1.44
CA ILE A 82 -2.60 3.58 1.46
C ILE A 82 -2.16 2.18 1.04
N LEU A 83 -2.47 1.16 1.85
CA LEU A 83 -2.28 -0.25 1.51
C LEU A 83 -3.65 -0.93 1.47
N ILE A 84 -4.00 -1.52 0.34
CA ILE A 84 -5.18 -2.37 0.21
C ILE A 84 -4.77 -3.79 -0.16
N SER A 85 -5.37 -4.78 0.49
CA SER A 85 -5.10 -6.19 0.19
C SER A 85 -6.27 -7.14 0.41
N GLY A 86 -6.22 -8.29 -0.27
CA GLY A 86 -7.19 -9.37 -0.14
C GLY A 86 -8.55 -9.02 -0.73
N ASP A 87 -9.62 -9.44 -0.06
CA ASP A 87 -11.00 -9.10 -0.38
C ASP A 87 -11.31 -7.64 0.03
N THR A 88 -10.62 -6.71 -0.63
CA THR A 88 -10.77 -5.27 -0.45
C THR A 88 -10.97 -4.61 -1.81
N LYS A 89 -12.08 -3.89 -1.96
CA LYS A 89 -12.39 -3.03 -3.10
C LYS A 89 -12.43 -1.58 -2.64
N ALA A 90 -11.41 -0.82 -3.00
CA ALA A 90 -11.27 0.58 -2.59
C ALA A 90 -11.61 1.54 -3.72
N TYR A 91 -12.39 2.56 -3.38
CA TYR A 91 -12.69 3.72 -4.21
C TYR A 91 -11.98 4.92 -3.60
N LEU A 92 -10.98 5.43 -4.30
CA LEU A 92 -10.11 6.51 -3.83
C LEU A 92 -10.31 7.76 -4.68
N CYS A 93 -10.23 8.94 -4.07
CA CYS A 93 -10.12 10.21 -4.78
C CYS A 93 -8.86 10.93 -4.31
N VAL A 94 -7.96 11.25 -5.24
CA VAL A 94 -6.78 12.07 -4.99
C VAL A 94 -6.92 13.37 -5.75
N SER A 95 -6.74 14.48 -5.07
CA SER A 95 -6.88 15.82 -5.64
C SER A 95 -5.81 16.76 -5.10
N LYS A 96 -5.46 17.78 -5.89
CA LYS A 96 -4.47 18.82 -5.55
C LYS A 96 -3.03 18.30 -5.48
N PRO A 97 -2.03 19.13 -5.82
CA PRO A 97 -0.62 18.75 -5.78
C PRO A 97 0.00 18.90 -4.37
N THR A 98 -0.80 18.81 -3.30
CA THR A 98 -0.32 19.07 -1.92
C THR A 98 0.58 17.99 -1.41
N HIS A 99 0.31 16.73 -1.77
CA HIS A 99 1.08 15.57 -1.34
C HIS A 99 1.24 14.56 -2.47
N LEU A 100 2.33 13.80 -2.39
CA LEU A 100 2.48 12.56 -3.15
C LEU A 100 1.66 11.47 -2.44
N HIS A 101 0.63 10.95 -3.10
CA HIS A 101 -0.12 9.78 -2.63
C HIS A 101 0.60 8.51 -3.06
N LYS A 102 0.90 7.62 -2.12
CA LYS A 102 1.51 6.32 -2.38
C LYS A 102 0.52 5.24 -2.04
N ILE A 103 0.10 4.48 -3.05
CA ILE A 103 -0.92 3.45 -2.94
C ILE A 103 -0.25 2.11 -3.25
N ILE A 104 -0.39 1.14 -2.36
CA ILE A 104 0.02 -0.24 -2.59
C ILE A 104 -1.25 -1.07 -2.73
N VAL A 105 -1.37 -1.79 -3.85
CA VAL A 105 -2.46 -2.72 -4.12
C VAL A 105 -1.85 -4.12 -4.15
N ALA A 106 -2.26 -4.99 -3.25
CA ALA A 106 -1.64 -6.30 -3.09
C ALA A 106 -2.66 -7.44 -3.05
N TYR A 107 -2.42 -8.53 -3.77
CA TYR A 107 -3.17 -9.79 -3.71
C TYR A 107 -4.70 -9.69 -3.76
N ASN A 108 -5.30 -9.88 -4.93
CA ASN A 108 -6.74 -9.90 -5.22
C ASN A 108 -7.52 -8.60 -4.92
N ALA A 109 -6.85 -7.59 -4.37
CA ALA A 109 -7.45 -6.29 -4.10
C ALA A 109 -7.81 -5.56 -5.40
N LYS A 110 -8.83 -4.72 -5.30
CA LYS A 110 -9.37 -3.93 -6.41
C LYS A 110 -9.32 -2.44 -6.08
N LEU A 111 -8.63 -1.67 -6.90
CA LEU A 111 -8.55 -0.22 -6.79
C LEU A 111 -9.35 0.46 -7.91
N CYS A 112 -10.21 1.40 -7.54
CA CYS A 112 -10.81 2.39 -8.44
C CYS A 112 -10.35 3.78 -7.98
N LEU A 113 -9.45 4.43 -8.72
CA LEU A 113 -8.87 5.73 -8.39
C LEU A 113 -9.45 6.84 -9.27
N SER A 114 -10.02 7.89 -8.68
CA SER A 114 -10.22 9.19 -9.34
C SER A 114 -9.04 10.10 -9.03
N ALA A 115 -8.39 10.64 -10.06
CA ALA A 115 -7.23 11.52 -9.92
C ALA A 115 -7.50 12.86 -10.63
N GLU A 116 -7.49 13.94 -9.85
CA GLU A 116 -8.01 15.24 -10.28
C GLU A 116 -7.11 16.40 -9.85
N VAL A 117 -7.28 17.58 -10.46
CA VAL A 117 -6.69 18.86 -10.02
C VAL A 117 -5.18 18.78 -9.74
N PHE A 118 -4.41 18.28 -10.71
CA PHE A 118 -2.95 18.16 -10.65
C PHE A 118 -2.40 17.26 -9.53
N ALA A 119 -3.22 16.33 -9.01
CA ALA A 119 -2.76 15.34 -8.04
C ALA A 119 -1.57 14.52 -8.56
N VAL A 120 -0.72 14.08 -7.64
CA VAL A 120 0.40 13.17 -7.93
C VAL A 120 0.26 11.91 -7.10
N ALA A 121 0.18 10.76 -7.77
CA ALA A 121 0.06 9.46 -7.12
C ALA A 121 1.02 8.42 -7.73
N THR A 122 1.52 7.52 -6.89
CA THR A 122 2.20 6.29 -7.30
C THR A 122 1.40 5.10 -6.82
N ILE A 123 1.21 4.11 -7.68
CA ILE A 123 0.54 2.85 -7.39
C ILE A 123 1.56 1.73 -7.53
N THR A 124 1.71 0.90 -6.52
CA THR A 124 2.57 -0.29 -6.57
C THR A 124 1.69 -1.52 -6.50
N GLU A 125 1.74 -2.35 -7.53
CA GLU A 125 0.97 -3.57 -7.65
C GLU A 125 1.82 -4.78 -7.21
N ILE A 126 1.30 -5.58 -6.29
CA ILE A 126 1.99 -6.78 -5.77
C ILE A 126 1.08 -8.00 -5.98
N GLY A 127 1.55 -8.94 -6.80
CA GLY A 127 0.77 -10.12 -7.17
C GLY A 127 -0.38 -9.80 -8.13
N GLU A 128 -1.39 -10.67 -8.19
CA GLU A 128 -2.57 -10.45 -9.04
C GLU A 128 -3.49 -9.40 -8.41
N VAL A 129 -3.75 -8.30 -9.12
CA VAL A 129 -4.59 -7.19 -8.65
C VAL A 129 -5.38 -6.58 -9.81
N HIS A 130 -6.38 -5.77 -9.49
CA HIS A 130 -7.15 -5.02 -10.49
C HIS A 130 -7.17 -3.53 -10.16
N THR A 131 -6.66 -2.70 -11.07
CA THR A 131 -6.59 -1.24 -10.90
C THR A 131 -7.26 -0.53 -12.07
N GLU A 132 -8.23 0.32 -11.75
CA GLU A 132 -8.89 1.24 -12.67
C GLU A 132 -8.60 2.69 -12.27
N ILE A 133 -8.22 3.52 -13.23
CA ILE A 133 -7.87 4.93 -12.99
C ILE A 133 -8.72 5.82 -13.90
N ALA A 134 -9.47 6.72 -13.29
CA ALA A 134 -10.09 7.85 -13.95
C ALA A 134 -9.22 9.09 -13.69
N ASN A 135 -8.66 9.69 -14.74
CA ASN A 135 -7.84 10.89 -14.67
C ASN A 135 -8.54 12.01 -15.45
N ASP A 136 -8.71 13.17 -14.82
CA ASP A 136 -9.34 14.36 -15.44
C ASP A 136 -8.47 15.03 -16.52
N GLY A 137 -7.27 14.50 -16.76
CA GLY A 137 -6.28 15.01 -17.72
C GLY A 137 -5.23 15.91 -17.08
N THR A 138 -5.34 16.21 -15.78
CA THR A 138 -4.43 17.10 -15.06
C THR A 138 -3.50 16.36 -14.09
N ALA A 139 -3.92 15.19 -13.59
CA ALA A 139 -3.16 14.44 -12.60
C ALA A 139 -2.03 13.61 -13.22
N LYS A 140 -1.00 13.33 -12.42
CA LYS A 140 0.08 12.38 -12.75
C LYS A 140 -0.03 11.14 -11.88
N VAL A 141 -0.29 10.00 -12.51
CA VAL A 141 -0.35 8.70 -11.85
C VAL A 141 0.69 7.78 -12.47
N ILE A 142 1.57 7.22 -11.64
CA ILE A 142 2.61 6.27 -12.05
C ILE A 142 2.26 4.91 -11.45
N ILE A 143 2.32 3.85 -12.27
CA ILE A 143 2.11 2.47 -11.81
C ILE A 143 3.46 1.73 -11.85
N GLU A 144 3.81 1.10 -10.74
CA GLU A 144 4.99 0.25 -10.53
C GLU A 144 4.51 -1.21 -10.41
N ARG A 145 5.19 -2.14 -11.08
CA ARG A 145 4.87 -3.57 -11.16
C ARG A 145 6.12 -4.42 -11.07
#